data_AF-A0A543EXV7-F1
#
_entry.id   AF-A0A543EXV7-F1
#
_cell.length_a   1.000
_cell.length_b   1.000
_cell.length_c   1.000
_cell.angle_alpha   90.00
_cell.angle_beta   90.00
_cell.angle_gamma   90.00
#
_symmetry.space_group_name_H-M   'P 1'
#
loop_
_entity.id
_entity.type
_entity.pdbx_description
1 polymer ?
#
loop_
_entity_poly.entity_id
_entity_poly.type
_entity_poly.pdbx_seq_one_letter_code
_entity_poly.pdbx_strand_id
1 'polypeptide(L)'
;MDNVELDPPVVAAPNRTGLVLDVATVGLVNPLAIGEEPTRPYIQCTDERVFLLPTALRDWAIDVIAQHHACLSAGDTPMFPRQIEFGVLDGGLYAELL
;
A
#
# COMPACT_ATOMS: atom_id res chain seq x y z
N MET A 1 -8.30 -9.15 15.34
CA MET A 1 -8.08 -9.55 13.94
C MET A 1 -6.59 -9.76 13.80
N ASP A 2 -6.16 -10.95 13.39
CA ASP A 2 -4.75 -11.19 13.11
C ASP A 2 -4.38 -10.42 11.85
N ASN A 3 -3.71 -9.29 12.03
CA ASN A 3 -3.26 -8.47 10.92
C ASN A 3 -2.06 -9.16 10.27
N VAL A 4 -2.26 -9.76 9.10
CA VAL A 4 -1.19 -10.40 8.33
C VAL A 4 -0.36 -9.30 7.65
N GLU A 5 0.94 -9.28 7.92
CA GLU A 5 1.87 -8.44 7.17
C GLU A 5 2.02 -9.00 5.75
N LEU A 6 1.98 -8.11 4.77
CA LEU A 6 2.18 -8.47 3.38
C LEU A 6 3.61 -8.98 3.21
N ASP A 7 3.75 -10.15 2.58
CA ASP A 7 5.05 -10.76 2.26
C ASP A 7 5.21 -10.84 0.73
N PRO A 8 5.74 -9.78 0.08
CA PRO A 8 5.86 -9.76 -1.37
C PRO A 8 6.97 -10.67 -1.89
N PRO A 9 6.78 -11.30 -3.05
CA PRO A 9 7.79 -12.18 -3.64
C PRO A 9 9.03 -11.40 -4.09
N VAL A 10 10.19 -12.06 -4.07
CA VAL A 10 11.42 -11.56 -4.71
C VAL A 10 11.28 -11.65 -6.22
N VAL A 11 11.49 -10.53 -6.90
CA VAL A 11 11.33 -10.37 -8.35
C VAL A 11 12.70 -10.38 -9.01
N ALA A 12 12.91 -11.32 -9.92
CA ALA A 12 14.23 -11.59 -10.54
C ALA A 12 14.50 -10.79 -11.83
N ALA A 13 13.52 -10.06 -12.38
CA ALA A 13 13.65 -9.38 -13.68
C ALA A 13 12.92 -8.02 -13.71
N PRO A 14 13.41 -7.05 -14.53
CA PRO A 14 12.81 -5.73 -14.67
C PRO A 14 11.43 -5.70 -15.37
N ASN A 15 10.92 -6.86 -15.82
CA ASN A 15 9.63 -6.98 -16.50
C ASN A 15 8.45 -7.30 -15.54
N ARG A 16 8.70 -7.23 -14.22
CA ARG A 16 7.72 -7.28 -13.11
C ARG A 16 6.80 -8.52 -13.00
N THR A 17 6.98 -9.30 -11.94
CA THR A 17 6.11 -10.43 -11.54
C THR A 17 5.85 -10.43 -10.03
N GLY A 18 5.66 -9.23 -9.45
CA GLY A 18 5.27 -9.06 -8.07
C GLY A 18 3.88 -9.62 -7.74
N LEU A 19 3.49 -9.54 -6.48
CA LEU A 19 2.13 -9.81 -6.03
C LEU A 19 1.22 -8.65 -6.45
N VAL A 20 0.32 -8.90 -7.39
CA VAL A 20 -0.69 -7.92 -7.81
C VAL A 20 -1.96 -8.11 -6.99
N LEU A 21 -2.46 -7.03 -6.40
CA LEU A 21 -3.70 -7.02 -5.62
C LEU A 21 -4.66 -5.95 -6.14
N ASP A 22 -5.95 -6.28 -6.19
CA ASP A 22 -7.02 -5.32 -6.42
C ASP A 22 -7.30 -4.56 -5.11
N VAL A 23 -6.76 -3.35 -5.00
CA VAL A 23 -6.78 -2.54 -3.77
C VAL A 23 -7.96 -1.56 -3.80
N ALA A 24 -8.80 -1.63 -2.77
CA ALA A 24 -9.91 -0.71 -2.56
C ALA A 24 -9.48 0.59 -1.87
N THR A 25 -8.48 0.54 -0.97
CA THR A 25 -7.90 1.74 -0.36
C THR A 25 -6.55 1.45 0.30
N VAL A 26 -5.77 2.50 0.54
CA VAL A 26 -4.52 2.52 1.32
C VAL A 26 -4.75 3.41 2.53
N GLY A 27 -4.31 2.98 3.71
CA GLY A 27 -4.51 3.75 4.95
C GLY A 27 -3.35 3.61 5.93
N LEU A 28 -3.50 4.30 7.06
CA LEU A 28 -2.55 4.26 8.18
C LEU A 28 -3.27 3.80 9.45
N VAL A 29 -2.72 2.79 10.12
CA VAL A 29 -3.04 2.48 11.50
C VAL A 29 -2.31 3.49 12.40
N ASN A 30 -3.00 3.99 13.42
CA ASN A 30 -2.52 5.02 14.34
C ASN A 30 -1.86 6.23 13.62
N PRO A 31 -2.64 7.00 12.82
CA PRO A 31 -2.10 8.11 12.03
C PRO A 31 -1.56 9.27 12.86
N LEU A 32 -1.93 9.35 14.15
CA LEU A 32 -1.49 10.41 15.06
C LEU A 32 -0.32 9.99 15.96
N ALA A 33 0.17 8.75 15.84
CA ALA A 33 1.24 8.16 16.65
C ALA A 33 1.17 8.57 18.13
N ILE A 34 -0.02 8.46 18.74
CA ILE A 34 -0.19 8.77 20.16
C ILE A 34 0.19 7.53 20.96
N GLY A 35 1.25 7.61 21.76
CA GLY A 35 1.77 6.50 22.56
C GLY A 35 2.89 5.71 21.88
N GLU A 36 3.07 4.45 22.28
CA GLU A 36 4.17 3.59 21.80
C GLU A 36 3.83 2.81 20.51
N GLU A 37 2.57 2.83 20.07
CA GLU A 37 2.18 2.10 18.85
C GLU A 37 2.62 2.86 17.59
N PRO A 38 3.47 2.26 16.74
CA PRO A 38 3.96 2.92 15.54
C PRO A 38 2.86 3.08 14.49
N THR A 39 2.89 4.18 13.74
CA THR A 39 2.08 4.31 12.53
C THR A 39 2.47 3.23 11.53
N ARG A 40 1.50 2.42 11.09
CA ARG A 40 1.71 1.31 10.15
C ARG A 40 0.83 1.50 8.92
N PRO A 41 1.39 1.51 7.72
CA PRO A 41 0.57 1.50 6.50
C PRO A 41 -0.15 0.17 6.34
N TYR A 42 -1.33 0.20 5.72
CA TYR A 42 -2.09 -0.99 5.35
C TYR A 42 -2.79 -0.77 4.01
N ILE A 43 -3.16 -1.88 3.38
CA ILE A 43 -4.10 -1.90 2.25
C ILE A 43 -5.35 -2.67 2.62
N GLN A 44 -6.48 -2.23 2.08
CA GLN A 44 -7.70 -3.02 2.06
C GLN A 44 -7.97 -3.41 0.61
N CYS A 45 -8.07 -4.70 0.34
CA CYS A 45 -8.40 -5.25 -0.96
C CYS A 45 -9.91 -5.13 -1.24
N THR A 46 -10.29 -5.22 -2.52
CA THR A 46 -11.69 -5.22 -2.96
C THR A 46 -12.48 -6.44 -2.49
N ASP A 47 -11.79 -7.51 -2.11
CA ASP A 47 -12.35 -8.72 -1.49
C ASP A 47 -12.35 -8.67 0.06
N GLU A 48 -12.26 -7.47 0.62
CA GLU A 48 -12.29 -7.16 2.06
C GLU A 48 -11.07 -7.66 2.86
N ARG A 49 -10.09 -8.32 2.24
CA ARG A 49 -8.84 -8.68 2.92
C ARG A 49 -8.05 -7.42 3.28
N VAL A 50 -7.43 -7.42 4.46
CA VAL A 50 -6.58 -6.33 4.95
C VAL A 50 -5.18 -6.86 5.18
N PHE A 51 -4.18 -6.17 4.63
CA PHE A 51 -2.78 -6.49 4.83
C PHE A 51 -2.06 -5.28 5.43
N LEU A 52 -1.26 -5.50 6.47
CA LEU A 52 -0.29 -4.51 6.89
C LEU A 52 0.82 -4.44 5.85
N LEU A 53 1.22 -3.24 5.48
CA LEU A 53 2.36 -3.04 4.61
C LEU A 53 3.63 -2.97 5.47
N PRO A 54 4.75 -3.58 5.00
CA PRO A 54 6.03 -3.45 5.69
C PRO A 54 6.43 -1.98 5.83
N THR A 55 7.19 -1.68 6.89
CA THR A 55 7.56 -0.29 7.23
C THR A 55 8.34 0.41 6.11
N ALA A 56 9.06 -0.35 5.26
CA ALA A 56 9.76 0.19 4.09
C ALA A 56 8.84 0.85 3.05
N LEU A 57 7.54 0.52 3.02
CA LEU A 57 6.55 1.15 2.12
C LEU A 57 5.80 2.33 2.78
N ARG A 58 6.23 2.80 3.96
CA ARG A 58 5.55 3.89 4.67
C ARG A 58 5.50 5.17 3.84
N ASP A 59 6.63 5.61 3.31
CA ASP A 59 6.70 6.86 2.56
C ASP A 59 5.85 6.80 1.29
N TRP A 60 5.95 5.68 0.56
CA TRP A 60 5.08 5.39 -0.59
C TRP A 60 3.59 5.45 -0.22
N ALA A 61 3.19 4.85 0.91
CA ALA A 61 1.79 4.85 1.33
C ALA A 61 1.31 6.26 1.68
N ILE A 62 2.15 7.08 2.34
CA ILE A 62 1.83 8.48 2.67
C ILE A 62 1.61 9.28 1.38
N ASP A 63 2.49 9.13 0.39
CA ASP A 63 2.38 9.83 -0.90
C ASP A 63 1.10 9.44 -1.65
N VAL A 64 0.78 8.15 -1.69
CA VAL A 64 -0.46 7.64 -2.32
C VAL A 64 -1.71 8.15 -1.61
N ILE A 65 -1.72 8.17 -0.29
CA ILE A 65 -2.83 8.71 0.51
C ILE A 65 -3.01 10.21 0.23
N ALA A 66 -1.92 10.97 0.24
CA ALA A 66 -1.95 12.40 -0.05
C ALA A 66 -2.48 12.68 -1.47
N GLN A 67 -2.03 11.91 -2.46
CA GLN A 67 -2.47 12.04 -3.84
C GLN A 67 -3.96 11.67 -3.98
N HIS A 68 -4.43 10.64 -3.30
CA HIS A 68 -5.84 10.25 -3.31
C HIS A 68 -6.72 11.37 -2.77
N HIS A 69 -6.35 11.96 -1.63
CA HIS A 69 -7.07 13.10 -1.06
C HIS A 69 -7.04 14.34 -1.96
N ALA A 70 -5.92 14.59 -2.64
CA ALA A 70 -5.81 15.67 -3.61
C ALA A 70 -6.81 15.49 -4.77
N CYS A 71 -6.88 14.31 -5.38
CA CYS A 71 -7.86 13.99 -6.43
C CYS A 71 -9.30 14.21 -5.96
N LEU A 72 -9.65 13.70 -4.77
CA LEU A 72 -10.99 13.90 -4.21
C LEU A 72 -11.32 15.37 -3.99
N SER A 73 -10.35 16.15 -3.48
CA SER A 73 -10.54 17.59 -3.24
C SER A 73 -10.71 18.41 -4.52
N ALA A 74 -10.10 17.96 -5.61
CA ALA A 74 -10.22 18.58 -6.94
C ALA A 74 -11.53 18.19 -7.66
N GLY A 75 -12.26 17.19 -7.16
CA GLY A 75 -13.41 16.61 -7.85
C GLY A 75 -13.02 15.71 -9.03
N ASP A 76 -11.76 15.27 -9.08
CA ASP A 76 -11.26 14.34 -10.08
C ASP A 76 -11.74 12.91 -9.80
N THR A 77 -11.53 12.02 -10.77
CA THR A 77 -11.79 10.59 -10.59
C THR A 77 -10.96 10.06 -9.41
N PRO A 78 -11.59 9.34 -8.45
CA PRO A 78 -10.87 8.73 -7.34
C PRO A 78 -9.76 7.78 -7.82
N MET A 79 -8.60 7.81 -7.15
CA MET A 79 -7.50 6.90 -7.47
C MET A 79 -7.79 5.42 -7.21
N PHE A 80 -8.78 5.11 -6.37
CA PHE A 80 -9.15 3.76 -5.97
C PHE A 80 -10.63 3.48 -6.28
N PRO A 81 -11.00 2.21 -6.55
CA PRO A 81 -10.16 1.00 -6.52
C PRO A 81 -9.14 0.93 -7.66
N ARG A 82 -7.99 0.27 -7.43
CA ARG A 82 -6.90 0.15 -8.40
C ARG A 82 -6.03 -1.08 -8.15
N GLN A 83 -5.42 -1.60 -9.21
CA GLN A 83 -4.40 -2.65 -9.09
C GLN A 83 -3.08 -2.06 -8.63
N ILE A 84 -2.48 -2.73 -7.65
CA ILE A 84 -1.14 -2.39 -7.14
C ILE A 84 -0.30 -3.65 -7.17
N GLU A 85 0.90 -3.52 -7.73
CA GLU A 85 1.92 -4.57 -7.68
C GLU A 85 2.88 -4.31 -6.51
N PHE A 86 3.15 -5.35 -5.72
CA PHE A 86 4.13 -5.36 -4.65
C PHE A 86 5.23 -6.39 -4.93
N GLY A 87 6.48 -6.06 -4.64
CA GLY A 87 7.58 -7.01 -4.81
C GLY A 87 8.86 -6.57 -4.13
N VAL A 88 9.86 -7.45 -4.12
CA VAL A 88 11.23 -7.10 -3.73
C VAL A 88 12.11 -7.13 -4.98
N LEU A 89 12.68 -5.99 -5.36
CA LEU A 89 13.60 -5.85 -6.49
C LEU A 89 14.93 -5.31 -5.97
N ASP A 90 16.04 -5.95 -6.34
CA ASP A 90 17.40 -5.59 -5.89
C ASP A 90 17.53 -5.46 -4.35
N GLY A 91 16.76 -6.25 -3.60
CA GLY A 91 16.71 -6.21 -2.13
C GLY A 91 15.88 -5.07 -1.54
N GLY A 92 15.31 -4.20 -2.37
CA GLY A 92 14.39 -3.14 -1.97
C GLY A 92 12.93 -3.55 -2.18
N LEU A 93 12.11 -3.32 -1.16
CA LEU A 93 10.67 -3.49 -1.28
C LEU A 93 10.08 -2.36 -2.13
N TYR A 94 9.20 -2.69 -3.09
CA TYR A 94 8.52 -1.71 -3.93
C TYR A 94 7.01 -1.94 -3.97
N ALA A 95 6.30 -0.88 -4.33
CA ALA A 95 4.89 -0.91 -4.69
C ALA A 95 4.65 0.03 -5.90
N GLU A 96 3.84 -0.38 -6.85
CA GLU A 96 3.50 0.43 -8.04
C GLU A 96 2.01 0.35 -8.38
N LEU A 97 1.42 1.51 -8.68
CA LEU A 97 0.06 1.63 -9.18
C LEU A 97 0.02 1.26 -10.66
N LEU A 98 -0.83 0.30 -11.05
CA LEU A 98 -0.98 -0.16 -12.45
C LEU A 98 -2.04 0.63 -13.21
#